data_AF-A0A449B1C4-F1
#
_entry.id   AF-A0A449B1C4-F1
#
_cell.length_a   1.000
_cell.length_b   1.000
_cell.length_c   1.000
_cell.angle_alpha   90.00
_cell.angle_beta   90.00
_cell.angle_gamma   90.00
#
_symmetry.space_group_name_H-M   'P 1'
#
loop_
_entity.id
_entity.type
_entity.pdbx_description
1 polymer ?
#
loop_
_entity_poly.entity_id
_entity_poly.type
_entity_poly.pdbx_seq_one_letter_code
_entity_poly.pdbx_strand_id
1 'polypeptide(L)'
;MKTNNVKYNLKQKAKKIAITTLSISSIISVTVATSVYKIKSGFHPSFWNYKSYISEYNQEIINKNFEYREFDEVSEFSKAIINNKTYGGIGSDFQIASLIKKDLLQKIDFNKLLQLEKPIQNSEQLKVVLQTLYTPSTWDHLASYDEILKTDENNKPFDDGPRHLWEYTIPYYIQDVVIGINPTKIAKNQETFEDPQKIDDLLQKNKEKLLQSTQKKFKKYSFYNIFNTLFNNGFKNFTITDATRNNMLFGSSYWPKSANFEEDNTKLYGEFVNENNYKDLVDNFVNLVKDSTGFGFNSADNVNLNPNGLKLLNDLIWPPNKGTKPTDMALMFNGDALDAWYSEDNSTDKNIFIPNGTIKVIRPEENLILLDGFILSKKIKKENQGPIYEVLRKTFFPQNLGQLNDEYNKLNNGNLNIFDTKIKQQASTNLITNFYKEYLENIFQDQENVDIKSKIINKLAQIYQQTLYNDENLYNFKNLYQPYLNNLTDAEKQMLLNVLNDYNQRNDIEGHYESLTPLNEYINQLIYTLSFVNFNESRYLEEVLKVKYPNLENFDYINYTPSKEVEFEIVKRNYFVLDDNTIDKNAIEIYTIKDNWKYTQVVHKAINPVSDRLTTFIDNYYYEKLKN
;
A
#
# COMPACT_ATOMS: atom_id res chain seq x y z
N MET A 1 -23.76 7.88 88.26
CA MET A 1 -23.77 8.62 86.96
C MET A 1 -22.40 8.92 86.33
N LYS A 2 -21.26 8.93 87.06
CA LYS A 2 -19.94 9.24 86.45
C LYS A 2 -19.33 8.13 85.56
N THR A 3 -19.69 6.86 85.75
CA THR A 3 -19.13 5.72 84.98
C THR A 3 -19.74 5.55 83.57
N ASN A 4 -20.99 5.97 83.36
CA ASN A 4 -21.66 5.84 82.06
C ASN A 4 -21.16 6.88 81.03
N ASN A 5 -20.79 8.09 81.47
CA ASN A 5 -20.21 9.11 80.57
C ASN A 5 -18.81 8.73 80.08
N VAL A 6 -18.00 8.04 80.90
CA VAL A 6 -16.67 7.56 80.48
C VAL A 6 -16.79 6.45 79.44
N LYS A 7 -17.70 5.48 79.63
CA LYS A 7 -17.95 4.41 78.64
C LYS A 7 -18.50 4.94 77.32
N TYR A 8 -19.38 5.95 77.35
CA TYR A 8 -19.91 6.57 76.14
C TYR A 8 -18.82 7.31 75.34
N ASN A 9 -17.95 8.06 76.03
CA ASN A 9 -16.86 8.79 75.40
C ASN A 9 -15.78 7.85 74.82
N LEU A 10 -15.52 6.72 75.48
CA LEU A 10 -14.64 5.66 74.97
C LEU A 10 -15.22 4.97 73.72
N LYS A 11 -16.53 4.67 73.69
CA LYS A 11 -17.21 4.13 72.50
C LYS A 11 -17.19 5.11 71.32
N GLN A 12 -17.42 6.39 71.57
CA GLN A 12 -17.33 7.45 70.54
C GLN A 12 -15.91 7.60 69.99
N LYS A 13 -14.88 7.56 70.85
CA LYS A 13 -13.47 7.56 70.42
C LYS A 13 -13.10 6.30 69.64
N ALA A 14 -13.51 5.12 70.10
CA ALA A 14 -13.28 3.86 69.40
C ALA A 14 -13.97 3.82 68.03
N LYS A 15 -15.20 4.36 67.93
CA LYS A 15 -15.93 4.48 66.66
C LYS A 15 -15.23 5.45 65.70
N LYS A 16 -14.74 6.61 66.19
CA LYS A 16 -13.94 7.54 65.37
C LYS A 16 -12.64 6.89 64.89
N ILE A 17 -11.91 6.21 65.77
CA ILE A 17 -10.67 5.50 65.41
C ILE A 17 -10.97 4.42 64.37
N ALA A 18 -12.00 3.58 64.58
CA ALA A 18 -12.37 2.55 63.62
C ALA A 18 -12.74 3.10 62.25
N ILE A 19 -13.51 4.20 62.19
CA ILE A 19 -13.85 4.88 60.93
C ILE A 19 -12.59 5.43 60.26
N THR A 20 -11.72 6.12 61.00
CA THR A 20 -10.46 6.66 60.46
C THR A 20 -9.54 5.56 59.96
N THR A 21 -9.40 4.45 60.70
CA THR A 21 -8.61 3.28 60.27
C THR A 21 -9.20 2.64 59.03
N LEU A 22 -10.53 2.49 58.93
CA LEU A 22 -11.21 1.99 57.73
C LEU A 22 -11.01 2.91 56.52
N SER A 23 -11.08 4.23 56.70
CA SER A 23 -10.84 5.22 55.64
C SER A 23 -9.38 5.19 55.15
N ILE A 24 -8.42 5.08 56.06
CA ILE A 24 -7.00 4.95 55.72
C ILE A 24 -6.75 3.61 55.01
N SER A 25 -7.36 2.53 55.48
CA SER A 25 -7.26 1.20 54.86
C SER A 25 -7.83 1.19 53.45
N SER A 26 -8.96 1.86 53.20
CA SER A 26 -9.55 1.98 51.86
C SER A 26 -8.68 2.80 50.91
N ILE A 27 -8.06 3.88 51.40
CA ILE A 27 -7.14 4.69 50.58
C ILE A 27 -5.90 3.86 50.23
N ILE A 28 -5.30 3.17 51.20
CA ILE A 28 -4.14 2.31 50.97
C ILE A 28 -4.48 1.18 49.99
N SER A 29 -5.63 0.52 50.13
CA SER A 29 -6.03 -0.55 49.21
C SER A 29 -6.32 -0.04 47.80
N VAL A 30 -6.90 1.15 47.64
CA VAL A 30 -7.04 1.80 46.32
C VAL A 30 -5.68 2.18 45.72
N THR A 31 -4.76 2.72 46.52
CA THR A 31 -3.39 3.05 46.07
C THR A 31 -2.58 1.80 45.72
N VAL A 32 -2.70 0.72 46.49
CA VAL A 32 -2.06 -0.56 46.19
C VAL A 32 -2.70 -1.20 44.97
N ALA A 33 -4.03 -1.20 44.83
CA ALA A 33 -4.72 -1.72 43.65
C ALA A 33 -4.36 -0.94 42.38
N THR A 34 -4.31 0.39 42.43
CA THR A 34 -3.89 1.23 41.30
C THR A 34 -2.40 1.07 40.98
N SER A 35 -1.54 0.90 41.99
CA SER A 35 -0.12 0.63 41.78
C SER A 35 0.11 -0.77 41.20
N VAL A 36 -0.56 -1.80 41.73
CA VAL A 36 -0.51 -3.18 41.20
C VAL A 36 -1.11 -3.24 39.80
N TYR A 37 -2.21 -2.52 39.53
CA TYR A 37 -2.78 -2.38 38.20
C TYR A 37 -1.76 -1.73 37.27
N LYS A 38 -1.18 -0.58 37.62
CA LYS A 38 -0.17 0.14 36.81
C LYS A 38 1.14 -0.64 36.62
N ILE A 39 1.51 -1.49 37.58
CA ILE A 39 2.67 -2.40 37.50
C ILE A 39 2.34 -3.60 36.60
N LYS A 40 1.10 -4.13 36.64
CA LYS A 40 0.66 -5.24 35.77
C LYS A 40 0.26 -4.79 34.36
N SER A 41 -0.19 -3.56 34.19
CA SER A 41 -0.60 -2.93 32.92
C SER A 41 0.50 -1.98 32.45
N GLY A 42 1.75 -2.45 32.39
CA GLY A 42 2.93 -1.64 32.06
C GLY A 42 2.65 -0.63 30.93
N PHE A 43 3.25 0.56 30.99
CA PHE A 43 3.09 1.58 29.95
C PHE A 43 3.33 0.95 28.57
N HIS A 44 2.26 0.84 27.76
CA HIS A 44 2.36 0.38 26.40
C HIS A 44 2.73 1.59 25.55
N PRO A 45 3.94 1.67 25.00
CA PRO A 45 4.24 2.65 23.98
C PRO A 45 3.24 2.53 22.83
N SER A 46 2.81 3.65 22.26
CA SER A 46 1.92 3.59 21.12
C SER A 46 2.65 3.17 19.84
N PHE A 47 1.95 2.47 18.96
CA PHE A 47 2.32 2.24 17.57
C PHE A 47 1.32 3.03 16.70
N TRP A 48 1.79 3.93 15.84
CA TRP A 48 0.93 4.79 15.03
C TRP A 48 0.84 4.31 13.58
N ASN A 49 -0.34 4.42 12.97
CA ASN A 49 -0.54 4.08 11.56
C ASN A 49 -1.69 4.91 10.97
N TYR A 50 -1.81 4.92 9.65
CA TYR A 50 -2.99 5.45 8.98
C TYR A 50 -4.22 4.61 9.32
N LYS A 51 -5.40 5.23 9.21
CA LYS A 51 -6.68 4.56 9.38
C LYS A 51 -6.90 3.50 8.29
N SER A 52 -7.45 2.34 8.67
CA SER A 52 -7.76 1.24 7.74
C SER A 52 -6.54 0.75 6.93
N TYR A 53 -5.34 0.89 7.50
CA TYR A 53 -4.06 0.56 6.85
C TYR A 53 -3.39 -0.68 7.45
N ILE A 54 -4.19 -1.50 8.13
CA ILE A 54 -3.79 -2.79 8.70
C ILE A 54 -5.03 -3.67 8.91
N SER A 55 -4.90 -4.98 8.72
CA SER A 55 -5.95 -5.93 9.07
C SER A 55 -6.19 -6.02 10.58
N GLU A 56 -7.41 -6.41 10.99
CA GLU A 56 -7.74 -6.62 12.40
C GLU A 56 -6.81 -7.67 13.05
N TYR A 57 -6.49 -8.75 12.32
CA TYR A 57 -5.57 -9.79 12.76
C TYR A 57 -4.20 -9.23 13.13
N ASN A 58 -3.62 -8.41 12.25
CA ASN A 58 -2.32 -7.79 12.50
C ASN A 58 -2.38 -6.73 13.61
N GLN A 59 -3.49 -5.99 13.71
CA GLN A 59 -3.72 -5.05 14.80
C GLN A 59 -3.74 -5.74 16.17
N GLU A 60 -4.39 -6.91 16.28
CA GLU A 60 -4.38 -7.71 17.51
C GLU A 60 -2.97 -8.15 17.92
N ILE A 61 -2.11 -8.49 16.95
CA ILE A 61 -0.71 -8.86 17.21
C ILE A 61 0.08 -7.66 17.76
N ILE A 62 -0.12 -6.45 17.21
CA ILE A 62 0.51 -5.23 17.71
C ILE A 62 0.02 -4.92 19.12
N ASN A 63 -1.28 -5.01 19.35
CA ASN A 63 -1.93 -4.70 20.63
C ASN A 63 -1.47 -5.57 21.80
N LYS A 64 -0.80 -6.70 21.54
CA LYS A 64 -0.17 -7.53 22.59
C LYS A 64 1.01 -6.82 23.28
N ASN A 65 1.69 -5.90 22.59
CA ASN A 65 2.91 -5.24 23.09
C ASN A 65 2.88 -3.70 23.00
N PHE A 66 1.99 -3.13 22.19
CA PHE A 66 1.90 -1.70 21.90
C PHE A 66 0.45 -1.22 21.94
N GLU A 67 0.21 0.06 22.20
CA GLU A 67 -1.12 0.65 22.00
C GLU A 67 -1.23 1.08 20.52
N TYR A 68 -1.99 0.34 19.70
CA TYR A 68 -2.22 0.76 18.31
C TYR A 68 -3.07 2.03 18.26
N ARG A 69 -2.61 3.04 17.51
CA ARG A 69 -3.27 4.33 17.33
C ARG A 69 -3.35 4.66 15.85
N GLU A 70 -4.51 5.11 15.41
CA GLU A 70 -4.71 5.65 14.07
C GLU A 70 -4.57 7.16 14.06
N PHE A 71 -4.16 7.73 12.93
CA PHE A 71 -4.19 9.17 12.68
C PHE A 71 -4.85 9.50 11.35
N ASP A 72 -5.53 10.65 11.31
CA ASP A 72 -6.14 11.19 10.09
C ASP A 72 -5.13 12.04 9.30
N GLU A 73 -4.27 12.76 10.01
CA GLU A 73 -3.24 13.62 9.41
C GLU A 73 -1.83 13.21 9.85
N VAL A 74 -0.92 13.17 8.88
CA VAL A 74 0.51 12.93 9.08
C VAL A 74 1.13 13.86 10.15
N SER A 75 0.57 15.05 10.33
CA SER A 75 1.00 16.02 11.35
C SER A 75 0.82 15.51 12.79
N GLU A 76 -0.16 14.65 13.05
CA GLU A 76 -0.44 14.07 14.37
C GLU A 76 0.66 13.09 14.79
N PHE A 77 1.06 12.21 13.88
CA PHE A 77 2.15 11.27 14.12
C PHE A 77 3.50 12.00 14.34
N SER A 78 3.77 13.05 13.55
CA SER A 78 4.94 13.91 13.76
C SER A 78 4.96 14.52 15.17
N LYS A 79 3.82 15.05 15.64
CA LYS A 79 3.69 15.59 17.01
C LYS A 79 3.91 14.50 18.06
N ALA A 80 3.46 13.27 17.82
CA ALA A 80 3.69 12.15 18.74
C ALA A 80 5.18 11.81 18.85
N ILE A 81 5.93 11.81 17.75
CA ILE A 81 7.38 11.61 17.72
C ILE A 81 8.10 12.74 18.47
N ILE A 82 7.80 14.01 18.13
CA ILE A 82 8.42 15.20 18.74
C ILE A 82 8.20 15.22 20.26
N ASN A 83 6.99 14.87 20.71
CA ASN A 83 6.63 14.85 22.13
C ASN A 83 7.03 13.57 22.85
N ASN A 84 7.76 12.66 22.19
CA ASN A 84 8.22 11.37 22.76
C ASN A 84 7.07 10.49 23.28
N LYS A 85 5.91 10.56 22.62
CA LYS A 85 4.72 9.79 23.00
C LYS A 85 4.64 8.42 22.31
N THR A 86 5.46 8.19 21.28
CA THR A 86 5.44 6.98 20.47
C THR A 86 6.85 6.41 20.29
N TYR A 87 6.94 5.10 20.12
CA TYR A 87 8.17 4.41 19.75
C TYR A 87 8.34 4.38 18.24
N GLY A 88 7.27 4.22 17.49
CA GLY A 88 7.34 4.18 16.04
C GLY A 88 5.97 4.08 15.43
N GLY A 89 5.96 3.84 14.13
CA GLY A 89 4.75 3.79 13.35
C GLY A 89 5.04 3.91 11.87
N ILE A 90 3.98 3.93 11.08
CA ILE A 90 4.02 4.16 9.64
C ILE A 90 3.88 5.66 9.38
N GLY A 91 4.76 6.22 8.56
CA GLY A 91 4.67 7.60 8.08
C GLY A 91 5.04 7.71 6.61
N SER A 92 4.78 8.87 6.02
CA SER A 92 5.13 9.13 4.61
C SER A 92 6.60 9.52 4.45
N ASP A 93 7.23 9.10 3.36
CA ASP A 93 8.57 9.47 2.92
C ASP A 93 9.01 10.93 3.20
N PHE A 94 8.22 11.93 2.81
CA PHE A 94 8.53 13.34 2.98
C PHE A 94 8.45 13.77 4.45
N GLN A 95 7.54 13.18 5.24
CA GLN A 95 7.49 13.37 6.68
C GLN A 95 8.72 12.76 7.33
N ILE A 96 9.07 11.52 6.96
CA ILE A 96 10.23 10.81 7.47
C ILE A 96 11.50 11.62 7.18
N ALA A 97 11.68 12.11 5.95
CA ALA A 97 12.79 12.97 5.58
C ALA A 97 12.86 14.24 6.46
N SER A 98 11.71 14.88 6.74
CA SER A 98 11.65 16.02 7.66
C SER A 98 12.10 15.65 9.09
N LEU A 99 11.66 14.49 9.61
CA LEU A 99 12.06 14.00 10.93
C LEU A 99 13.55 13.60 11.00
N ILE A 100 14.13 13.09 9.90
CA ILE A 100 15.59 12.85 9.79
C ILE A 100 16.37 14.16 9.88
N LYS A 101 15.92 15.20 9.15
CA LYS A 101 16.54 16.54 9.17
C LYS A 101 16.51 17.20 10.54
N LYS A 102 15.50 16.87 11.35
CA LYS A 102 15.35 17.29 12.76
C LYS A 102 16.08 16.39 13.77
N ASP A 103 16.77 15.35 13.29
CA ASP A 103 17.47 14.38 14.12
C ASP A 103 16.57 13.68 15.16
N LEU A 104 15.31 13.42 14.78
CA LEU A 104 14.29 12.80 15.65
C LEU A 104 14.13 11.29 15.47
N LEU A 105 14.76 10.72 14.44
CA LEU A 105 14.69 9.29 14.13
C LEU A 105 16.04 8.60 14.38
N GLN A 106 16.00 7.29 14.58
CA GLN A 106 17.18 6.44 14.58
C GLN A 106 17.17 5.49 13.39
N LYS A 107 18.37 5.10 12.94
CA LYS A 107 18.54 4.07 11.91
C LYS A 107 17.91 2.75 12.35
N ILE A 108 17.36 2.01 11.38
CA ILE A 108 16.83 0.67 11.61
C ILE A 108 18.00 -0.31 11.79
N ASP A 109 17.91 -1.17 12.81
CA ASP A 109 18.85 -2.28 13.00
C ASP A 109 18.43 -3.45 12.11
N PHE A 110 18.84 -3.40 10.83
CA PHE A 110 18.49 -4.41 9.84
C PHE A 110 19.06 -5.80 10.16
N ASN A 111 20.15 -5.90 10.91
CA ASN A 111 20.67 -7.19 11.39
C ASN A 111 19.65 -7.88 12.32
N LYS A 112 19.07 -7.13 13.26
CA LYS A 112 18.02 -7.67 14.14
C LYS A 112 16.70 -7.92 13.43
N LEU A 113 16.34 -7.06 12.48
CA LEU A 113 15.08 -7.18 11.75
C LEU A 113 15.10 -8.42 10.83
N LEU A 114 16.09 -8.50 9.94
CA LEU A 114 16.14 -9.46 8.83
C LEU A 114 16.65 -10.84 9.24
N GLN A 115 17.41 -10.95 10.33
CA GLN A 115 17.94 -12.22 10.84
C GLN A 115 18.71 -13.02 9.78
N LEU A 116 19.51 -12.32 8.97
CA LEU A 116 20.25 -12.90 7.85
C LEU A 116 21.26 -13.97 8.30
N GLU A 117 21.50 -14.97 7.44
CA GLU A 117 22.54 -15.99 7.65
C GLU A 117 23.93 -15.35 7.78
N LYS A 118 24.17 -14.25 7.05
CA LYS A 118 25.40 -13.45 7.13
C LYS A 118 25.07 -12.03 7.62
N PRO A 119 25.69 -11.57 8.73
CA PRO A 119 25.42 -10.24 9.25
C PRO A 119 25.99 -9.15 8.34
N ILE A 120 25.26 -8.05 8.27
CA ILE A 120 25.61 -6.82 7.55
C ILE A 120 26.73 -6.11 8.32
N GLN A 121 27.85 -5.84 7.64
CA GLN A 121 29.05 -5.29 8.27
C GLN A 121 29.21 -3.77 8.08
N ASN A 122 28.66 -3.20 7.01
CA ASN A 122 28.81 -1.78 6.67
C ASN A 122 27.65 -1.27 5.79
N SER A 123 27.63 0.03 5.50
CA SER A 123 26.59 0.71 4.72
C SER A 123 26.49 0.24 3.27
N GLU A 124 27.62 -0.10 2.63
CA GLU A 124 27.61 -0.60 1.25
C GLU A 124 26.96 -1.99 1.16
N GLN A 125 27.26 -2.87 2.13
CA GLN A 125 26.57 -4.15 2.24
C GLN A 125 25.08 -3.96 2.55
N LEU A 126 24.74 -3.02 3.44
CA LEU A 126 23.33 -2.70 3.73
C LEU A 126 22.60 -2.26 2.46
N LYS A 127 23.21 -1.38 1.66
CA LYS A 127 22.67 -0.92 0.38
C LYS A 127 22.35 -2.09 -0.56
N VAL A 128 23.30 -3.02 -0.76
CA VAL A 128 23.07 -4.20 -1.60
C VAL A 128 21.96 -5.10 -1.06
N VAL A 129 21.92 -5.31 0.26
CA VAL A 129 20.84 -6.07 0.91
C VAL A 129 19.48 -5.43 0.63
N LEU A 130 19.35 -4.11 0.81
CA LEU A 130 18.07 -3.41 0.61
C LEU A 130 17.66 -3.33 -0.87
N GLN A 131 18.62 -3.16 -1.80
CA GLN A 131 18.36 -3.26 -3.25
C GLN A 131 17.84 -4.64 -3.66
N THR A 132 18.30 -5.69 -2.97
CA THR A 132 17.78 -7.04 -3.17
C THR A 132 16.34 -7.17 -2.69
N LEU A 133 15.97 -6.56 -1.56
CA LEU A 133 14.63 -6.69 -0.96
C LEU A 133 13.54 -5.88 -1.68
N TYR A 134 13.85 -4.66 -2.12
CA TYR A 134 12.84 -3.72 -2.59
C TYR A 134 12.64 -3.76 -4.10
N THR A 135 11.43 -3.42 -4.56
CA THR A 135 11.16 -3.23 -6.00
C THR A 135 12.02 -2.10 -6.56
N PRO A 136 12.33 -2.08 -7.87
CA PRO A 136 13.11 -0.99 -8.48
C PRO A 136 12.53 0.40 -8.18
N SER A 137 11.21 0.57 -8.38
CA SER A 137 10.51 1.84 -8.11
C SER A 137 10.64 2.28 -6.65
N THR A 138 10.58 1.35 -5.70
CA THR A 138 10.80 1.65 -4.27
C THR A 138 12.24 2.10 -4.00
N TRP A 139 13.22 1.38 -4.52
CA TRP A 139 14.63 1.69 -4.30
C TRP A 139 15.01 3.06 -4.88
N ASP A 140 14.63 3.31 -6.14
CA ASP A 140 14.94 4.56 -6.83
C ASP A 140 14.28 5.75 -6.11
N HIS A 141 13.07 5.56 -5.60
CA HIS A 141 12.38 6.59 -4.83
C HIS A 141 13.04 6.87 -3.48
N LEU A 142 13.44 5.84 -2.73
CA LEU A 142 14.20 6.04 -1.48
C LEU A 142 15.51 6.82 -1.72
N ALA A 143 16.24 6.45 -2.78
CA ALA A 143 17.50 7.10 -3.16
C ALA A 143 17.30 8.54 -3.65
N SER A 144 16.11 8.89 -4.15
CA SER A 144 15.81 10.26 -4.61
C SER A 144 15.93 11.32 -3.49
N TYR A 145 15.87 10.90 -2.22
CA TYR A 145 16.04 11.77 -1.06
C TYR A 145 17.51 12.02 -0.65
N ASP A 146 18.49 11.35 -1.26
CA ASP A 146 19.89 11.43 -0.84
C ASP A 146 20.45 12.87 -0.87
N GLU A 147 20.07 13.67 -1.87
CA GLU A 147 20.54 15.05 -1.98
C GLU A 147 20.00 15.95 -0.84
N ILE A 148 18.72 15.81 -0.48
CA ILE A 148 18.09 16.65 0.57
C ILE A 148 18.49 16.22 1.99
N LEU A 149 18.98 14.99 2.14
CA LEU A 149 19.47 14.40 3.39
C LEU A 149 21.01 14.50 3.55
N LYS A 150 21.66 15.40 2.82
CA LYS A 150 23.04 15.82 3.11
C LYS A 150 23.13 16.80 4.29
N THR A 151 22.03 17.47 4.63
CA THR A 151 21.99 18.54 5.63
C THR A 151 20.81 18.41 6.58
N ASP A 152 20.94 19.00 7.77
CA ASP A 152 19.89 19.16 8.77
C ASP A 152 18.80 20.17 8.35
N GLU A 153 17.85 20.44 9.24
CA GLU A 153 16.78 21.43 9.01
C GLU A 153 17.27 22.88 8.84
N ASN A 154 18.50 23.18 9.27
CA ASN A 154 19.15 24.49 9.18
C ASN A 154 20.14 24.57 8.00
N ASN A 155 20.10 23.59 7.09
CA ASN A 155 21.02 23.43 5.96
C ASN A 155 22.50 23.26 6.36
N LYS A 156 22.78 22.78 7.57
CA LYS A 156 24.14 22.40 8.00
C LYS A 156 24.38 20.92 7.71
N PRO A 157 25.58 20.52 7.27
CA PRO A 157 25.92 19.10 7.17
C PRO A 157 25.71 18.39 8.50
N PHE A 158 25.24 17.15 8.47
CA PHE A 158 25.15 16.33 9.67
C PHE A 158 26.55 15.99 10.21
N ASP A 159 26.70 15.96 11.53
CA ASP A 159 27.97 15.65 12.20
C ASP A 159 28.46 14.23 11.91
N ASP A 160 27.54 13.30 11.61
CA ASP A 160 27.81 11.90 11.30
C ASP A 160 27.87 11.59 9.79
N GLY A 161 27.88 12.63 8.94
CA GLY A 161 27.91 12.52 7.49
C GLY A 161 26.51 12.44 6.85
N PRO A 162 26.43 12.37 5.51
CA PRO A 162 25.16 12.29 4.79
C PRO A 162 24.28 11.14 5.30
N ARG A 163 22.98 11.39 5.37
CA ARG A 163 21.98 10.41 5.79
C ARG A 163 21.19 9.94 4.57
N HIS A 164 20.64 8.74 4.65
CA HIS A 164 19.86 8.17 3.57
C HIS A 164 18.50 7.69 4.06
N LEU A 165 17.43 7.94 3.30
CA LEU A 165 16.08 7.55 3.72
C LEU A 165 15.99 6.04 4.01
N TRP A 166 16.62 5.23 3.17
CA TRP A 166 16.66 3.76 3.28
C TRP A 166 17.34 3.23 4.55
N GLU A 167 18.10 4.04 5.30
CA GLU A 167 18.65 3.65 6.60
C GLU A 167 17.66 3.82 7.76
N TYR A 168 16.64 4.65 7.59
CA TYR A 168 15.74 5.10 8.67
C TYR A 168 14.31 4.58 8.54
N THR A 169 13.97 3.98 7.39
CA THR A 169 12.61 3.47 7.13
C THR A 169 12.64 2.04 6.63
N ILE A 170 11.59 1.29 6.95
CA ILE A 170 11.25 0.03 6.28
C ILE A 170 10.04 0.31 5.39
N PRO A 171 10.19 0.34 4.06
CA PRO A 171 9.12 0.56 3.10
C PRO A 171 7.93 -0.36 3.36
N TYR A 172 6.71 0.18 3.40
CA TYR A 172 5.49 -0.57 3.62
C TYR A 172 4.75 -0.74 2.29
N TYR A 173 4.07 0.31 1.82
CA TYR A 173 3.40 0.38 0.52
C TYR A 173 3.92 1.56 -0.30
N ILE A 174 3.87 1.40 -1.62
CA ILE A 174 4.20 2.43 -2.59
C ILE A 174 2.96 2.73 -3.44
N GLN A 175 2.73 3.99 -3.76
CA GLN A 175 1.58 4.42 -4.54
C GLN A 175 1.98 5.49 -5.54
N ASP A 176 1.29 5.50 -6.67
CA ASP A 176 1.30 6.62 -7.61
C ASP A 176 -0.14 7.06 -7.90
N VAL A 177 -0.31 8.16 -8.63
CA VAL A 177 -1.66 8.69 -8.90
C VAL A 177 -2.18 8.31 -10.27
N VAL A 178 -3.50 8.07 -10.32
CA VAL A 178 -4.26 7.82 -11.53
C VAL A 178 -5.49 8.71 -11.59
N ILE A 179 -6.00 8.89 -12.79
CA ILE A 179 -7.30 9.49 -13.03
C ILE A 179 -8.28 8.35 -13.30
N GLY A 180 -9.05 7.98 -12.28
CA GLY A 180 -10.17 7.03 -12.41
C GLY A 180 -11.34 7.71 -13.10
N ILE A 181 -11.91 7.06 -14.12
CA ILE A 181 -13.09 7.54 -14.84
C ILE A 181 -14.16 6.46 -14.83
N ASN A 182 -15.42 6.85 -14.75
CA ASN A 182 -16.55 5.94 -14.87
C ASN A 182 -17.33 6.22 -16.17
N PRO A 183 -17.04 5.49 -17.27
CA PRO A 183 -17.71 5.70 -18.55
C PRO A 183 -19.24 5.49 -18.50
N THR A 184 -19.76 4.74 -17.53
CA THR A 184 -21.21 4.47 -17.42
C THR A 184 -22.03 5.70 -17.01
N LYS A 185 -21.37 6.73 -16.48
CA LYS A 185 -22.02 7.97 -16.01
C LYS A 185 -22.15 9.05 -17.09
N ILE A 186 -21.49 8.86 -18.23
CA ILE A 186 -21.56 9.82 -19.34
C ILE A 186 -22.53 9.33 -20.42
N ALA A 187 -23.39 10.24 -20.90
CA ALA A 187 -24.35 9.90 -21.96
C ALA A 187 -23.72 9.87 -23.37
N LYS A 188 -22.52 10.44 -23.54
CA LYS A 188 -21.84 10.62 -24.83
C LYS A 188 -20.49 9.90 -24.81
N ASN A 189 -20.12 9.25 -25.91
CA ASN A 189 -18.81 8.64 -26.11
C ASN A 189 -18.42 7.52 -25.12
N GLN A 190 -19.37 6.90 -24.40
CA GLN A 190 -19.08 5.82 -23.45
C GLN A 190 -18.16 4.74 -24.04
N GLU A 191 -18.47 4.19 -25.21
CA GLU A 191 -17.65 3.17 -25.89
C GLU A 191 -16.21 3.62 -26.24
N THR A 192 -15.96 4.94 -26.29
CA THR A 192 -14.62 5.48 -26.50
C THR A 192 -13.79 5.33 -25.23
N PHE A 193 -14.42 5.52 -24.07
CA PHE A 193 -13.74 5.46 -22.78
C PHE A 193 -13.69 4.05 -22.18
N GLU A 194 -14.27 3.05 -22.84
CA GLU A 194 -14.08 1.63 -22.49
C GLU A 194 -12.80 1.03 -23.13
N ASP A 195 -12.23 1.69 -24.14
CA ASP A 195 -11.10 1.19 -24.93
C ASP A 195 -9.86 2.10 -24.75
N PRO A 196 -8.76 1.58 -24.14
CA PRO A 196 -7.53 2.35 -23.92
C PRO A 196 -6.94 2.96 -25.20
N GLN A 197 -7.05 2.29 -26.36
CA GLN A 197 -6.53 2.82 -27.61
C GLN A 197 -7.34 4.02 -28.10
N LYS A 198 -8.68 3.96 -27.95
CA LYS A 198 -9.54 5.08 -28.32
C LYS A 198 -9.34 6.28 -27.39
N ILE A 199 -9.08 6.04 -26.10
CA ILE A 199 -8.67 7.09 -25.17
C ILE A 199 -7.36 7.74 -25.62
N ASP A 200 -6.35 6.93 -25.97
CA ASP A 200 -5.06 7.42 -26.47
C ASP A 200 -5.21 8.32 -27.71
N ASP A 201 -6.00 7.85 -28.69
CA ASP A 201 -6.31 8.61 -29.91
C ASP A 201 -7.03 9.93 -29.60
N LEU A 202 -7.94 9.93 -28.62
CA LEU A 202 -8.69 11.11 -28.20
C LEU A 202 -7.78 12.14 -27.52
N LEU A 203 -6.88 11.69 -26.64
CA LEU A 203 -5.88 12.55 -25.98
C LEU A 203 -4.94 13.17 -27.01
N GLN A 204 -4.49 12.40 -28.00
CA GLN A 204 -3.64 12.91 -29.08
C GLN A 204 -4.35 13.97 -29.92
N LYS A 205 -5.60 13.73 -30.32
CA LYS A 205 -6.42 14.71 -31.05
C LYS A 205 -6.63 16.00 -30.24
N ASN A 206 -6.91 15.89 -28.94
CA ASN A 206 -7.11 17.06 -28.10
C ASN A 206 -5.82 17.88 -27.93
N LYS A 207 -4.67 17.21 -27.77
CA LYS A 207 -3.35 17.85 -27.74
C LYS A 207 -3.10 18.70 -29.00
N GLU A 208 -3.38 18.16 -30.18
CA GLU A 208 -3.23 18.88 -31.46
C GLU A 208 -4.18 20.08 -31.55
N LYS A 209 -5.43 19.91 -31.11
CA LYS A 209 -6.41 21.00 -31.03
C LYS A 209 -5.97 22.11 -30.09
N LEU A 210 -5.44 21.76 -28.92
CA LEU A 210 -4.92 22.73 -27.93
C LEU A 210 -3.74 23.52 -28.50
N LEU A 211 -2.84 22.87 -29.24
CA LEU A 211 -1.75 23.57 -29.92
C LEU A 211 -2.28 24.63 -30.90
N GLN A 212 -3.30 24.28 -31.69
CA GLN A 212 -3.89 25.21 -32.64
C GLN A 212 -4.62 26.39 -31.97
N SER A 213 -5.39 26.12 -30.90
CA SER A 213 -6.23 27.13 -30.25
C SER A 213 -5.49 28.02 -29.27
N THR A 214 -4.47 27.51 -28.58
CA THR A 214 -3.75 28.24 -27.52
C THR A 214 -2.35 28.67 -27.92
N GLN A 215 -1.80 28.12 -29.02
CA GLN A 215 -0.39 28.23 -29.39
C GLN A 215 0.58 27.68 -28.32
N LYS A 216 0.06 26.94 -27.33
CA LYS A 216 0.84 26.26 -26.30
C LYS A 216 0.92 24.76 -26.61
N LYS A 217 2.10 24.18 -26.43
CA LYS A 217 2.29 22.73 -26.54
C LYS A 217 2.06 22.07 -25.20
N PHE A 218 1.24 21.04 -25.21
CA PHE A 218 0.99 20.18 -24.06
C PHE A 218 1.50 18.77 -24.36
N LYS A 219 1.92 18.04 -23.31
CA LYS A 219 2.16 16.61 -23.45
C LYS A 219 0.84 15.86 -23.59
N LYS A 220 0.90 14.66 -24.19
CA LYS A 220 -0.31 13.87 -24.50
C LYS A 220 -1.02 13.44 -23.21
N TYR A 221 -0.24 12.98 -22.23
CA TYR A 221 -0.75 12.50 -20.95
C TYR A 221 -0.52 13.52 -19.81
N SER A 222 -0.43 14.81 -20.11
CA SER A 222 -0.38 15.81 -19.03
C SER A 222 -1.73 15.94 -18.34
N PHE A 223 -1.71 16.26 -17.04
CA PHE A 223 -2.93 16.54 -16.28
C PHE A 223 -3.88 17.48 -17.02
N TYR A 224 -3.34 18.58 -17.57
CA TYR A 224 -4.12 19.55 -18.32
C TYR A 224 -4.85 18.91 -19.51
N ASN A 225 -4.13 18.16 -20.35
CA ASN A 225 -4.74 17.58 -21.54
C ASN A 225 -5.77 16.50 -21.17
N ILE A 226 -5.51 15.70 -20.14
CA ILE A 226 -6.44 14.66 -19.68
C ILE A 226 -7.73 15.31 -19.16
N PHE A 227 -7.64 16.25 -18.22
CA PHE A 227 -8.81 16.93 -17.66
C PHE A 227 -9.62 17.64 -18.74
N ASN A 228 -8.94 18.37 -19.63
CA ASN A 228 -9.60 19.06 -20.73
C ASN A 228 -10.29 18.11 -21.70
N THR A 229 -9.67 16.97 -21.99
CA THR A 229 -10.25 15.94 -22.85
C THR A 229 -11.52 15.36 -22.21
N LEU A 230 -11.48 15.01 -20.92
CA LEU A 230 -12.60 14.41 -20.22
C LEU A 230 -13.80 15.38 -20.14
N PHE A 231 -13.58 16.63 -19.70
CA PHE A 231 -14.66 17.62 -19.61
C PHE A 231 -15.29 17.95 -20.96
N ASN A 232 -14.49 18.03 -22.03
CA ASN A 232 -15.00 18.24 -23.40
C ASN A 232 -15.80 17.05 -23.95
N ASN A 233 -15.75 15.89 -23.28
CA ASN A 233 -16.41 14.66 -23.70
C ASN A 233 -17.49 14.17 -22.73
N GLY A 234 -17.94 15.03 -21.82
CA GLY A 234 -19.18 14.83 -21.07
C GLY A 234 -19.02 14.44 -19.60
N PHE A 235 -17.79 14.26 -19.11
CA PHE A 235 -17.51 14.20 -17.67
C PHE A 235 -17.75 15.58 -17.07
N LYS A 236 -18.49 15.66 -15.96
CA LYS A 236 -18.90 16.94 -15.34
C LYS A 236 -18.53 17.03 -13.88
N ASN A 237 -18.43 15.89 -13.19
CA ASN A 237 -18.21 15.78 -11.76
C ASN A 237 -16.81 15.20 -11.51
N PHE A 238 -15.88 16.07 -11.12
CA PHE A 238 -14.49 15.74 -10.83
C PHE A 238 -14.19 15.87 -9.34
N THR A 239 -13.72 14.80 -8.73
CA THR A 239 -13.27 14.80 -7.32
C THR A 239 -11.78 14.56 -7.24
N ILE A 240 -11.06 15.39 -6.50
CA ILE A 240 -9.62 15.28 -6.30
C ILE A 240 -9.35 14.97 -4.83
N THR A 241 -8.36 14.13 -4.53
CA THR A 241 -7.90 13.93 -3.15
C THR A 241 -7.47 15.25 -2.49
N ASP A 242 -8.00 15.58 -1.30
CA ASP A 242 -7.66 16.82 -0.57
C ASP A 242 -6.34 16.66 0.18
N ALA A 243 -5.24 16.49 -0.56
CA ALA A 243 -3.90 16.38 -0.02
C ALA A 243 -3.05 17.56 -0.52
N THR A 244 -2.95 18.62 0.29
CA THR A 244 -2.35 19.91 -0.08
C THR A 244 -0.98 19.78 -0.77
N ARG A 245 -0.08 18.97 -0.22
CA ARG A 245 1.27 18.78 -0.77
C ARG A 245 1.27 18.03 -2.11
N ASN A 246 0.36 17.08 -2.28
CA ASN A 246 0.18 16.34 -3.54
C ASN A 246 -0.37 17.31 -4.61
N ASN A 247 -1.36 18.10 -4.24
CA ASN A 247 -2.00 19.08 -5.11
C ASN A 247 -1.03 20.16 -5.59
N MET A 248 -0.09 20.60 -4.73
CA MET A 248 1.01 21.47 -5.15
C MET A 248 1.94 20.80 -6.18
N LEU A 249 2.24 19.51 -6.03
CA LEU A 249 3.03 18.77 -7.02
C LEU A 249 2.28 18.69 -8.36
N PHE A 250 0.97 18.42 -8.36
CA PHE A 250 0.16 18.45 -9.57
C PHE A 250 0.16 19.84 -10.20
N GLY A 251 0.05 20.90 -9.39
CA GLY A 251 0.18 22.29 -9.84
C GLY A 251 1.52 22.60 -10.51
N SER A 252 2.62 21.98 -10.06
CA SER A 252 3.95 22.17 -10.67
C SER A 252 4.05 21.67 -12.12
N SER A 253 3.06 20.93 -12.63
CA SER A 253 3.01 20.50 -14.03
C SER A 253 2.39 21.56 -14.97
N TYR A 254 1.95 22.71 -14.45
CA TYR A 254 1.23 23.72 -15.23
C TYR A 254 1.56 25.15 -14.78
N TRP A 255 2.39 25.84 -15.56
CA TRP A 255 2.85 27.21 -15.32
C TRP A 255 2.21 28.19 -16.32
N PRO A 256 0.90 28.48 -16.19
CA PRO A 256 0.13 29.20 -17.21
C PRO A 256 0.65 30.60 -17.53
N LYS A 257 1.29 31.24 -16.55
CA LYS A 257 1.85 32.59 -16.61
C LYS A 257 3.29 32.65 -17.10
N SER A 258 3.94 31.49 -17.31
CA SER A 258 5.33 31.46 -17.80
C SER A 258 5.42 31.93 -19.26
N ALA A 259 6.43 32.75 -19.54
CA ALA A 259 6.82 33.11 -20.90
C ALA A 259 7.41 31.91 -21.68
N ASN A 260 8.00 30.94 -20.97
CA ASN A 260 8.60 29.72 -21.51
C ASN A 260 7.75 28.48 -21.16
N PHE A 261 6.43 28.57 -21.37
CA PHE A 261 5.43 27.59 -20.93
C PHE A 261 5.82 26.11 -21.15
N GLU A 262 6.32 25.76 -22.34
CA GLU A 262 6.71 24.38 -22.67
C GLU A 262 7.90 23.89 -21.82
N GLU A 263 8.91 24.73 -21.68
CA GLU A 263 10.14 24.42 -20.96
C GLU A 263 9.89 24.34 -19.45
N ASP A 264 9.17 25.32 -18.90
CA ASP A 264 8.94 25.42 -17.46
C ASP A 264 8.02 24.29 -16.95
N ASN A 265 6.98 23.91 -17.69
CA ASN A 265 6.14 22.76 -17.33
C ASN A 265 6.92 21.44 -17.25
N THR A 266 8.04 21.34 -17.97
CA THR A 266 8.89 20.15 -17.94
C THR A 266 9.98 20.26 -16.88
N LYS A 267 10.68 21.40 -16.81
CA LYS A 267 11.85 21.59 -15.92
C LYS A 267 11.47 21.82 -14.46
N LEU A 268 10.36 22.51 -14.21
CA LEU A 268 9.92 22.87 -12.86
C LEU A 268 8.95 21.85 -12.26
N TYR A 269 8.62 20.78 -12.99
CA TYR A 269 7.80 19.71 -12.44
C TYR A 269 8.53 19.00 -11.28
N GLY A 270 7.90 19.02 -10.11
CA GLY A 270 8.50 18.53 -8.86
C GLY A 270 9.60 19.43 -8.29
N GLU A 271 9.63 20.72 -8.64
CA GLU A 271 10.52 21.68 -8.01
C GLU A 271 10.32 21.73 -6.48
N PHE A 272 11.42 21.92 -5.75
CA PHE A 272 11.38 22.02 -4.30
C PHE A 272 10.57 23.21 -3.82
N VAL A 273 9.58 22.93 -2.98
CA VAL A 273 8.76 23.95 -2.34
C VAL A 273 9.59 24.74 -1.33
N ASN A 274 9.54 26.07 -1.43
CA ASN A 274 10.21 27.03 -0.56
C ASN A 274 9.34 28.29 -0.31
N GLU A 275 9.83 29.21 0.53
CA GLU A 275 9.09 30.44 0.89
C GLU A 275 8.78 31.36 -0.31
N ASN A 276 9.52 31.26 -1.42
CA ASN A 276 9.34 32.12 -2.58
C ASN A 276 8.35 31.55 -3.61
N ASN A 277 8.26 30.22 -3.76
CA ASN A 277 7.46 29.59 -4.83
C ASN A 277 6.16 28.93 -4.36
N TYR A 278 5.94 28.73 -3.05
CA TYR A 278 4.78 27.95 -2.58
C TYR A 278 3.43 28.52 -3.03
N LYS A 279 3.30 29.85 -3.11
CA LYS A 279 2.07 30.51 -3.58
C LYS A 279 1.83 30.25 -5.07
N ASP A 280 2.88 30.30 -5.87
CA ASP A 280 2.79 30.02 -7.30
C ASP A 280 2.37 28.58 -7.55
N LEU A 281 2.90 27.61 -6.78
CA LEU A 281 2.51 26.20 -6.90
C LEU A 281 1.04 25.96 -6.54
N VAL A 282 0.54 26.60 -5.48
CA VAL A 282 -0.90 26.54 -5.12
C VAL A 282 -1.75 27.21 -6.20
N ASP A 283 -1.39 28.41 -6.64
CA ASP A 283 -2.12 29.12 -7.71
C ASP A 283 -2.10 28.33 -9.02
N ASN A 284 -0.99 27.67 -9.36
CA ASN A 284 -0.84 26.84 -10.54
C ASN A 284 -1.75 25.60 -10.48
N PHE A 285 -1.92 24.97 -9.32
CA PHE A 285 -2.90 23.91 -9.14
C PHE A 285 -4.34 24.40 -9.38
N VAL A 286 -4.69 25.56 -8.79
CA VAL A 286 -6.01 26.17 -9.01
C VAL A 286 -6.24 26.50 -10.49
N ASN A 287 -5.22 27.05 -11.17
CA ASN A 287 -5.30 27.36 -12.58
C ASN A 287 -5.34 26.09 -13.44
N LEU A 288 -4.57 25.04 -13.10
CA LEU A 288 -4.60 23.76 -13.81
C LEU A 288 -6.02 23.23 -13.88
N VAL A 289 -6.70 23.17 -12.74
CA VAL A 289 -8.07 22.69 -12.65
C VAL A 289 -9.02 23.62 -13.40
N LYS A 290 -8.95 24.93 -13.13
CA LYS A 290 -9.87 25.91 -13.74
C LYS A 290 -9.72 26.00 -15.26
N ASP A 291 -8.49 26.08 -15.75
CA ASP A 291 -8.20 26.30 -17.16
C ASP A 291 -8.45 25.03 -17.99
N SER A 292 -8.27 23.85 -17.40
CA SER A 292 -8.53 22.58 -18.09
C SER A 292 -10.00 22.18 -18.08
N THR A 293 -10.73 22.41 -16.98
CA THR A 293 -12.13 21.98 -16.82
C THR A 293 -13.16 23.07 -17.14
N GLY A 294 -12.75 24.34 -17.06
CA GLY A 294 -13.66 25.50 -17.11
C GLY A 294 -14.28 25.85 -15.75
N PHE A 295 -14.05 25.06 -14.70
CA PHE A 295 -14.66 25.22 -13.38
C PHE A 295 -13.60 25.38 -12.28
N GLY A 296 -13.83 26.32 -11.37
CA GLY A 296 -13.02 26.47 -10.16
C GLY A 296 -13.59 25.67 -8.99
N PHE A 297 -12.85 25.66 -7.88
CA PHE A 297 -13.27 25.00 -6.63
C PHE A 297 -14.51 25.64 -5.95
N ASN A 298 -14.89 26.85 -6.37
CA ASN A 298 -16.16 27.46 -5.97
C ASN A 298 -17.39 26.83 -6.67
N SER A 299 -17.17 25.99 -7.69
CA SER A 299 -18.21 25.25 -8.42
C SER A 299 -18.26 23.81 -7.90
N ALA A 300 -18.66 23.64 -6.63
CA ALA A 300 -18.70 22.33 -5.95
C ALA A 300 -19.61 21.30 -6.65
N ASP A 301 -20.46 21.73 -7.57
CA ASP A 301 -21.24 20.82 -8.41
C ASP A 301 -20.43 20.17 -9.53
N ASN A 302 -19.21 20.64 -9.79
CA ASN A 302 -18.35 20.23 -10.89
C ASN A 302 -16.97 19.77 -10.43
N VAL A 303 -16.37 20.48 -9.49
CA VAL A 303 -15.05 20.15 -8.96
C VAL A 303 -15.08 20.18 -7.44
N ASN A 304 -14.67 19.08 -6.82
CA ASN A 304 -14.61 18.92 -5.37
C ASN A 304 -13.27 18.37 -4.89
N LEU A 305 -12.98 18.64 -3.63
CA LEU A 305 -11.87 18.04 -2.89
C LEU A 305 -12.42 17.08 -1.84
N ASN A 306 -11.79 15.92 -1.66
CA ASN A 306 -12.20 14.95 -0.65
C ASN A 306 -10.97 14.30 -0.01
N PRO A 307 -10.74 14.44 1.32
CA PRO A 307 -9.60 13.81 1.98
C PRO A 307 -9.77 12.30 2.20
N ASN A 308 -10.98 11.77 2.03
CA ASN A 308 -11.29 10.36 2.30
C ASN A 308 -11.28 9.54 1.00
N GLY A 309 -10.26 8.70 0.82
CA GLY A 309 -10.07 7.82 -0.34
C GLY A 309 -11.25 6.88 -0.57
N LEU A 310 -11.73 6.20 0.49
CA LEU A 310 -12.90 5.31 0.42
C LEU A 310 -14.17 6.04 -0.05
N LYS A 311 -14.39 7.27 0.43
CA LYS A 311 -15.53 8.08 -0.04
C LYS A 311 -15.36 8.46 -1.51
N LEU A 312 -14.16 8.87 -1.91
CA LEU A 312 -13.87 9.23 -3.29
C LEU A 312 -14.09 8.04 -4.24
N LEU A 313 -13.63 6.85 -3.87
CA LEU A 313 -13.88 5.59 -4.55
C LEU A 313 -15.38 5.29 -4.67
N ASN A 314 -16.10 5.32 -3.55
CA ASN A 314 -17.52 5.01 -3.50
C ASN A 314 -18.32 5.97 -4.40
N ASP A 315 -18.05 7.27 -4.31
CA ASP A 315 -18.70 8.28 -5.16
C ASP A 315 -18.40 8.06 -6.66
N LEU A 316 -17.25 7.48 -7.01
CA LEU A 316 -16.84 7.17 -8.39
C LEU A 316 -17.52 5.90 -8.94
N ILE A 317 -17.78 4.87 -8.13
CA ILE A 317 -18.42 3.63 -8.61
C ILE A 317 -19.95 3.68 -8.52
N TRP A 318 -20.53 4.40 -7.55
CA TRP A 318 -21.97 4.37 -7.30
C TRP A 318 -22.78 4.91 -8.48
N PRO A 319 -23.89 4.24 -8.86
CA PRO A 319 -24.78 4.76 -9.89
C PRO A 319 -25.42 6.08 -9.44
N PRO A 320 -25.78 6.96 -10.38
CA PRO A 320 -26.53 8.17 -10.05
C PRO A 320 -27.85 7.83 -9.34
N ASN A 321 -28.02 8.29 -8.10
CA ASN A 321 -29.27 8.13 -7.35
C ASN A 321 -29.97 9.49 -7.16
N LYS A 322 -31.26 9.46 -6.79
CA LYS A 322 -32.04 10.69 -6.56
C LYS A 322 -31.54 11.40 -5.30
N GLY A 323 -30.63 12.36 -5.46
CA GLY A 323 -30.21 13.27 -4.39
C GLY A 323 -28.70 13.42 -4.22
N THR A 324 -27.88 12.56 -4.84
CA THR A 324 -26.43 12.74 -4.89
C THR A 324 -25.97 12.96 -6.33
N LYS A 325 -24.97 13.84 -6.52
CA LYS A 325 -24.26 13.97 -7.80
C LYS A 325 -23.03 13.10 -7.69
N PRO A 326 -23.05 11.88 -8.25
CA PRO A 326 -21.91 10.98 -8.15
C PRO A 326 -20.70 11.56 -8.89
N THR A 327 -19.51 11.12 -8.51
CA THR A 327 -18.27 11.50 -9.19
C THR A 327 -18.19 10.76 -10.53
N ASP A 328 -17.91 11.47 -11.63
CA ASP A 328 -17.71 10.86 -12.96
C ASP A 328 -16.24 10.51 -13.19
N MET A 329 -15.35 11.34 -12.64
CA MET A 329 -13.90 11.16 -12.70
C MET A 329 -13.25 11.58 -11.39
N ALA A 330 -12.16 10.93 -11.02
CA ALA A 330 -11.44 11.23 -9.80
C ALA A 330 -9.93 11.15 -9.96
N LEU A 331 -9.20 12.02 -9.24
CA LEU A 331 -7.74 11.95 -9.11
C LEU A 331 -7.42 11.30 -7.75
N MET A 332 -6.90 10.09 -7.80
CA MET A 332 -6.74 9.19 -6.65
C MET A 332 -5.48 8.35 -6.74
N PHE A 333 -5.14 7.64 -5.68
CA PHE A 333 -4.04 6.69 -5.70
C PHE A 333 -4.43 5.40 -6.41
N ASN A 334 -3.43 4.73 -6.97
CA ASN A 334 -3.63 3.48 -7.69
C ASN A 334 -4.22 2.36 -6.82
N GLY A 335 -3.93 2.33 -5.52
CA GLY A 335 -4.55 1.39 -4.57
C GLY A 335 -6.07 1.60 -4.46
N ASP A 336 -6.51 2.83 -4.24
CA ASP A 336 -7.94 3.16 -4.24
C ASP A 336 -8.58 2.87 -5.61
N ALA A 337 -7.85 3.08 -6.70
CA ALA A 337 -8.38 2.77 -8.03
C ALA A 337 -8.50 1.26 -8.29
N LEU A 338 -7.65 0.44 -7.68
CA LEU A 338 -7.74 -1.02 -7.77
C LEU A 338 -8.97 -1.53 -7.02
N ASP A 339 -9.21 -0.98 -5.83
CA ASP A 339 -10.41 -1.27 -5.07
C ASP A 339 -11.67 -0.78 -5.81
N ALA A 340 -11.59 0.40 -6.46
CA ALA A 340 -12.67 0.88 -7.33
C ALA A 340 -12.91 -0.04 -8.54
N TRP A 341 -11.87 -0.66 -9.09
CA TRP A 341 -11.96 -1.60 -10.21
C TRP A 341 -12.74 -2.86 -9.82
N TYR A 342 -12.49 -3.39 -8.62
CA TYR A 342 -13.27 -4.45 -8.00
C TYR A 342 -14.51 -3.89 -7.29
N SER A 343 -15.35 -3.17 -8.06
CA SER A 343 -16.50 -2.44 -7.54
C SER A 343 -17.54 -3.31 -6.82
N GLU A 344 -17.62 -4.61 -7.14
CA GLU A 344 -18.62 -5.52 -6.57
C GLU A 344 -18.45 -5.68 -5.06
N ASP A 345 -17.21 -5.74 -4.59
CA ASP A 345 -16.86 -5.92 -3.18
C ASP A 345 -17.18 -4.68 -2.32
N ASN A 346 -17.34 -3.54 -2.99
CA ASN A 346 -17.61 -2.25 -2.36
C ASN A 346 -19.11 -1.92 -2.25
N SER A 347 -20.01 -2.79 -2.73
CA SER A 347 -21.45 -2.55 -2.60
C SER A 347 -21.97 -2.90 -1.20
N THR A 348 -22.07 -1.89 -0.35
CA THR A 348 -22.68 -2.04 1.00
C THR A 348 -24.20 -2.29 0.96
N ASP A 349 -24.86 -1.99 -0.16
CA ASP A 349 -26.30 -2.23 -0.35
C ASP A 349 -26.51 -3.44 -1.25
N LYS A 350 -26.96 -4.55 -0.65
CA LYS A 350 -27.24 -5.82 -1.35
C LYS A 350 -28.25 -5.69 -2.50
N ASN A 351 -28.97 -4.57 -2.62
CA ASN A 351 -29.91 -4.32 -3.70
C ASN A 351 -29.29 -3.58 -4.90
N ILE A 352 -28.05 -3.11 -4.79
CA ILE A 352 -27.34 -2.40 -5.87
C ILE A 352 -26.16 -3.26 -6.30
N PHE A 353 -26.25 -3.85 -7.48
CA PHE A 353 -25.12 -4.53 -8.11
C PHE A 353 -24.29 -3.53 -8.92
N ILE A 354 -22.99 -3.47 -8.65
CA ILE A 354 -22.02 -2.67 -9.42
C ILE A 354 -20.99 -3.63 -9.98
N PRO A 355 -20.91 -3.83 -11.30
CA PRO A 355 -20.00 -4.82 -11.88
C PRO A 355 -18.54 -4.38 -11.74
N ASN A 356 -17.65 -5.36 -11.59
CA ASN A 356 -16.20 -5.13 -11.70
C ASN A 356 -15.85 -4.51 -13.08
N GLY A 357 -14.81 -3.69 -13.09
CA GLY A 357 -14.38 -2.97 -14.28
C GLY A 357 -15.24 -1.77 -14.67
N THR A 358 -16.13 -1.31 -13.79
CA THR A 358 -16.96 -0.11 -13.97
C THR A 358 -16.11 1.15 -14.22
N ILE A 359 -14.92 1.21 -13.64
CA ILE A 359 -13.98 2.32 -13.84
C ILE A 359 -12.88 1.96 -14.84
N LYS A 360 -12.31 2.97 -15.49
CA LYS A 360 -11.04 2.89 -16.23
C LYS A 360 -10.05 3.87 -15.63
N VAL A 361 -8.77 3.64 -15.84
CA VAL A 361 -7.72 4.53 -15.34
C VAL A 361 -6.95 5.19 -16.49
N ILE A 362 -6.58 6.45 -16.28
CA ILE A 362 -5.62 7.16 -17.13
C ILE A 362 -4.47 7.59 -16.23
N ARG A 363 -3.25 7.17 -16.56
CA ARG A 363 -2.05 7.51 -15.79
C ARG A 363 -1.37 8.76 -16.37
N PRO A 364 -1.26 9.86 -15.60
CA PRO A 364 -0.56 11.07 -16.05
C PRO A 364 0.93 10.81 -16.31
N GLU A 365 1.50 11.56 -17.25
CA GLU A 365 2.94 11.53 -17.55
C GLU A 365 3.75 12.17 -16.41
N GLU A 366 3.31 13.33 -15.93
CA GLU A 366 3.82 13.95 -14.72
C GLU A 366 3.15 13.31 -13.50
N ASN A 367 3.84 12.44 -12.75
CA ASN A 367 3.21 11.66 -11.69
C ASN A 367 3.89 11.80 -10.33
N LEU A 368 3.08 11.75 -9.27
CA LEU A 368 3.52 11.67 -7.89
C LEU A 368 3.83 10.21 -7.59
N ILE A 369 4.90 9.97 -6.84
CA ILE A 369 5.10 8.70 -6.15
C ILE A 369 5.21 8.96 -4.65
N LEU A 370 4.49 8.16 -3.87
CA LEU A 370 4.51 8.18 -2.41
C LEU A 370 4.96 6.82 -1.90
N LEU A 371 5.74 6.86 -0.83
CA LEU A 371 6.11 5.69 -0.07
C LEU A 371 5.80 5.90 1.39
N ASP A 372 4.97 5.01 1.93
CA ASP A 372 4.79 4.89 3.37
C ASP A 372 5.80 3.88 3.93
N GLY A 373 6.30 4.13 5.12
CA GLY A 373 7.27 3.24 5.74
C GLY A 373 7.33 3.34 7.25
N PHE A 374 7.78 2.25 7.86
CA PHE A 374 7.94 2.15 9.29
C PHE A 374 9.19 2.90 9.77
N ILE A 375 9.04 3.70 10.82
CA ILE A 375 10.14 4.45 11.44
C ILE A 375 10.25 4.22 12.95
N LEU A 376 11.44 4.49 13.48
CA LEU A 376 11.74 4.44 14.91
C LEU A 376 12.12 5.83 15.44
N SER A 377 11.45 6.24 16.52
CA SER A 377 11.83 7.42 17.29
C SER A 377 13.23 7.26 17.88
N LYS A 378 14.07 8.29 17.79
CA LYS A 378 15.42 8.31 18.37
C LYS A 378 15.45 8.10 19.88
N LYS A 379 14.35 8.37 20.59
CA LYS A 379 14.28 8.22 22.06
C LYS A 379 14.10 6.77 22.53
N ILE A 380 13.79 5.83 21.64
CA ILE A 380 13.71 4.42 22.04
C ILE A 380 15.11 3.92 22.41
N LYS A 381 15.23 3.34 23.60
CA LYS A 381 16.45 2.65 24.02
C LYS A 381 16.65 1.37 23.22
N LYS A 382 17.91 0.99 22.94
CA LYS A 382 18.25 -0.23 22.18
C LYS A 382 17.62 -1.51 22.74
N GLU A 383 17.45 -1.60 24.07
CA GLU A 383 16.80 -2.73 24.75
C GLU A 383 15.31 -2.90 24.38
N ASN A 384 14.63 -1.80 24.03
CA ASN A 384 13.21 -1.80 23.67
C ASN A 384 12.97 -2.05 22.17
N GLN A 385 14.02 -2.14 21.35
CA GLN A 385 13.89 -2.40 19.91
C GLN A 385 13.53 -3.85 19.59
N GLY A 386 13.99 -4.80 20.41
CA GLY A 386 13.74 -6.24 20.19
C GLY A 386 12.26 -6.58 20.05
N PRO A 387 11.42 -6.21 21.05
CA PRO A 387 9.97 -6.42 20.96
C PRO A 387 9.30 -5.77 19.76
N ILE A 388 9.79 -4.61 19.31
CA ILE A 388 9.28 -3.94 18.09
C ILE A 388 9.56 -4.82 16.87
N TYR A 389 10.81 -5.25 16.67
CA TYR A 389 11.17 -6.08 15.52
C TYR A 389 10.47 -7.44 15.53
N GLU A 390 10.19 -8.00 16.71
CA GLU A 390 9.38 -9.20 16.84
C GLU A 390 7.92 -9.00 16.41
N VAL A 391 7.31 -7.87 16.78
CA VAL A 391 5.95 -7.53 16.34
C VAL A 391 5.91 -7.32 14.83
N LEU A 392 6.84 -6.53 14.28
CA LEU A 392 6.95 -6.32 12.84
C LEU A 392 7.06 -7.64 12.07
N ARG A 393 7.88 -8.58 12.57
CA ARG A 393 8.04 -9.92 11.99
C ARG A 393 6.78 -10.77 11.96
N LYS A 394 5.83 -10.48 12.84
CA LYS A 394 4.57 -11.22 12.97
C LYS A 394 3.39 -10.52 12.31
N THR A 395 3.61 -9.37 11.67
CA THR A 395 2.56 -8.59 11.03
C THR A 395 2.91 -8.31 9.56
N PHE A 396 3.17 -7.07 9.18
CA PHE A 396 3.32 -6.67 7.78
C PHE A 396 4.78 -6.71 7.27
N PHE A 397 5.72 -7.26 8.05
CA PHE A 397 7.10 -7.51 7.64
C PHE A 397 7.51 -8.94 7.98
N PRO A 398 7.05 -9.95 7.24
CA PRO A 398 7.00 -11.33 7.70
C PRO A 398 8.38 -11.89 8.09
N GLN A 399 8.39 -12.96 8.89
CA GLN A 399 9.63 -13.59 9.38
C GLN A 399 10.59 -14.00 8.26
N ASN A 400 10.08 -14.25 7.05
CA ASN A 400 10.85 -14.60 5.88
C ASN A 400 11.41 -13.39 5.10
N LEU A 401 11.29 -12.15 5.60
CA LEU A 401 11.76 -10.94 4.92
C LEU A 401 13.25 -11.03 4.52
N GLY A 402 14.09 -11.66 5.35
CA GLY A 402 15.51 -11.86 5.06
C GLY A 402 15.83 -12.93 4.00
N GLN A 403 14.91 -13.85 3.70
CA GLN A 403 15.18 -15.05 2.90
C GLN A 403 15.60 -14.71 1.46
N LEU A 404 15.06 -13.64 0.87
CA LEU A 404 15.45 -13.21 -0.47
C LEU A 404 16.93 -12.85 -0.54
N ASN A 405 17.43 -12.16 0.49
CA ASN A 405 18.84 -11.84 0.56
C ASN A 405 19.71 -13.06 0.84
N ASP A 406 19.24 -14.02 1.65
CA ASP A 406 19.98 -15.27 1.87
C ASP A 406 20.10 -16.10 0.59
N GLU A 407 19.02 -16.21 -0.19
CA GLU A 407 19.04 -16.88 -1.50
C GLU A 407 19.90 -16.13 -2.53
N TYR A 408 19.79 -14.80 -2.56
CA TYR A 408 20.67 -13.94 -3.37
C TYR A 408 22.14 -14.17 -3.04
N ASN A 409 22.49 -14.22 -1.75
CA ASN A 409 23.85 -14.46 -1.28
C ASN A 409 24.38 -15.83 -1.68
N LYS A 410 23.54 -16.87 -1.63
CA LYS A 410 23.90 -18.21 -2.09
C LYS A 410 24.24 -18.20 -3.58
N LEU A 411 23.40 -17.56 -4.39
CA LEU A 411 23.61 -17.45 -5.84
C LEU A 411 24.78 -16.52 -6.22
N ASN A 412 25.04 -15.48 -5.43
CA ASN A 412 26.13 -14.52 -5.66
C ASN A 412 27.46 -14.94 -5.00
N ASN A 413 27.61 -16.21 -4.59
CA ASN A 413 28.81 -16.73 -3.92
C ASN A 413 29.24 -15.92 -2.68
N GLY A 414 28.28 -15.28 -2.00
CA GLY A 414 28.51 -14.44 -0.82
C GLY A 414 29.10 -13.05 -1.10
N ASN A 415 29.14 -12.58 -2.34
CA ASN A 415 29.57 -11.22 -2.65
C ASN A 415 28.44 -10.21 -2.36
N LEU A 416 28.59 -9.42 -1.31
CA LEU A 416 27.63 -8.39 -0.91
C LEU A 416 28.07 -6.97 -1.27
N ASN A 417 29.07 -6.82 -2.16
CA ASN A 417 29.60 -5.50 -2.53
C ASN A 417 29.07 -4.99 -3.88
N ILE A 418 28.44 -5.86 -4.68
CA ILE A 418 27.94 -5.51 -6.01
C ILE A 418 26.53 -6.11 -6.15
N PHE A 419 25.56 -5.23 -6.40
CA PHE A 419 24.19 -5.62 -6.70
C PHE A 419 24.08 -6.13 -8.15
N ASP A 420 23.28 -7.19 -8.34
CA ASP A 420 23.01 -7.80 -9.65
C ASP A 420 21.53 -8.15 -9.77
N THR A 421 20.84 -7.46 -10.68
CA THR A 421 19.39 -7.63 -10.91
C THR A 421 19.02 -9.03 -11.40
N LYS A 422 19.89 -9.71 -12.18
CA LYS A 422 19.60 -11.06 -12.68
C LYS A 422 19.65 -12.09 -11.57
N ILE A 423 20.65 -11.96 -10.68
CA ILE A 423 20.75 -12.82 -9.50
C ILE A 423 19.56 -12.57 -8.56
N LYS A 424 19.17 -11.31 -8.35
CA LYS A 424 17.94 -10.96 -7.59
C LYS A 424 16.71 -11.64 -8.20
N GLN A 425 16.50 -11.51 -9.51
CA GLN A 425 15.37 -12.13 -10.20
C GLN A 425 15.36 -13.65 -10.04
N GLN A 426 16.52 -14.31 -10.14
CA GLN A 426 16.64 -15.75 -9.94
C GLN A 426 16.34 -16.16 -8.49
N ALA A 427 16.84 -15.40 -7.51
CA ALA A 427 16.56 -15.62 -6.09
C ALA A 427 15.06 -15.48 -5.77
N SER A 428 14.43 -14.42 -6.27
CA SER A 428 12.98 -14.22 -6.16
C SER A 428 12.21 -15.37 -6.80
N THR A 429 12.60 -15.78 -8.01
CA THR A 429 11.98 -16.90 -8.72
C THR A 429 12.01 -18.18 -7.88
N ASN A 430 13.16 -18.51 -7.25
CA ASN A 430 13.30 -19.67 -6.40
C ASN A 430 12.36 -19.61 -5.18
N LEU A 431 12.31 -18.46 -4.49
CA LEU A 431 11.46 -18.28 -3.31
C LEU A 431 9.97 -18.33 -3.63
N ILE A 432 9.54 -17.63 -4.68
CA ILE A 432 8.14 -17.60 -5.10
C ILE A 432 7.70 -19.00 -5.57
N THR A 433 8.58 -19.74 -6.23
CA THR A 433 8.32 -21.15 -6.59
C THR A 433 8.17 -22.04 -5.35
N ASN A 434 8.98 -21.81 -4.31
CA ASN A 434 8.87 -22.54 -3.04
C ASN A 434 7.57 -22.18 -2.29
N PHE A 435 7.16 -20.91 -2.30
CA PHE A 435 5.87 -20.46 -1.77
C PHE A 435 4.71 -21.21 -2.45
N TYR A 436 4.72 -21.30 -3.77
CA TYR A 436 3.72 -22.06 -4.52
C TYR A 436 3.78 -23.57 -4.23
N LYS A 437 4.97 -24.17 -4.06
CA LYS A 437 5.10 -25.56 -3.62
C LYS A 437 4.49 -25.79 -2.24
N GLU A 438 4.66 -24.86 -1.30
CA GLU A 438 4.04 -24.96 0.03
C GLU A 438 2.51 -24.97 -0.06
N TYR A 439 1.93 -24.15 -0.93
CA TYR A 439 0.50 -24.18 -1.24
C TYR A 439 0.06 -25.55 -1.78
N LEU A 440 0.77 -26.09 -2.78
CA LEU A 440 0.46 -27.41 -3.31
C LEU A 440 0.63 -28.52 -2.26
N GLU A 441 1.64 -28.45 -1.41
CA GLU A 441 1.83 -29.41 -0.32
C GLU A 441 0.65 -29.41 0.66
N ASN A 442 0.07 -28.24 0.95
CA ASN A 442 -1.13 -28.10 1.79
C ASN A 442 -2.38 -28.68 1.10
N ILE A 443 -2.57 -28.40 -0.18
CA ILE A 443 -3.69 -28.95 -0.96
C ILE A 443 -3.61 -30.48 -1.08
N PHE A 444 -2.40 -31.02 -1.24
CA PHE A 444 -2.16 -32.45 -1.36
C PHE A 444 -1.87 -33.13 0.00
N GLN A 445 -2.15 -32.49 1.13
CA GLN A 445 -1.74 -33.03 2.44
C GLN A 445 -2.38 -34.41 2.73
N ASP A 446 -3.61 -34.61 2.24
CA ASP A 446 -4.43 -35.80 2.53
C ASP A 446 -4.13 -36.96 1.56
N GLN A 447 -3.17 -36.80 0.65
CA GLN A 447 -2.81 -37.79 -0.37
C GLN A 447 -1.68 -38.70 0.11
N GLU A 448 -1.93 -40.01 0.16
CA GLU A 448 -1.00 -41.00 0.74
C GLU A 448 0.19 -41.36 -0.16
N ASN A 449 0.03 -41.31 -1.50
CA ASN A 449 1.09 -41.69 -2.42
C ASN A 449 2.11 -40.56 -2.62
N VAL A 450 3.14 -40.56 -1.77
CA VAL A 450 4.20 -39.54 -1.73
C VAL A 450 4.92 -39.38 -3.08
N ASP A 451 5.22 -40.47 -3.78
CA ASP A 451 5.97 -40.42 -5.05
C ASP A 451 5.17 -39.72 -6.16
N ILE A 452 3.90 -40.08 -6.32
CA ILE A 452 3.01 -39.44 -7.31
C ILE A 452 2.79 -37.98 -6.93
N LYS A 453 2.51 -37.70 -5.65
CA LYS A 453 2.34 -36.35 -5.12
C LYS A 453 3.55 -35.47 -5.45
N SER A 454 4.76 -35.89 -5.05
CA SER A 454 5.98 -35.11 -5.30
C SER A 454 6.27 -34.94 -6.79
N LYS A 455 5.97 -35.93 -7.64
CA LYS A 455 6.10 -35.80 -9.09
C LYS A 455 5.18 -34.72 -9.64
N ILE A 456 3.90 -34.72 -9.24
CA ILE A 456 2.91 -33.72 -9.65
C ILE A 456 3.33 -32.33 -9.19
N ILE A 457 3.63 -32.15 -7.90
CA ILE A 457 4.00 -30.86 -7.32
C ILE A 457 5.22 -30.26 -8.03
N ASN A 458 6.26 -31.06 -8.25
CA ASN A 458 7.45 -30.58 -8.95
C ASN A 458 7.16 -30.19 -10.40
N LYS A 459 6.28 -30.92 -11.10
CA LYS A 459 5.92 -30.59 -12.48
C LYS A 459 5.08 -29.31 -12.56
N LEU A 460 4.11 -29.15 -11.66
CA LEU A 460 3.31 -27.92 -11.55
C LEU A 460 4.20 -26.72 -11.21
N ALA A 461 5.13 -26.87 -10.26
CA ALA A 461 6.07 -25.81 -9.89
C ALA A 461 6.96 -25.37 -11.06
N GLN A 462 7.41 -26.30 -11.91
CA GLN A 462 8.15 -25.97 -13.14
C GLN A 462 7.31 -25.21 -14.16
N ILE A 463 6.02 -25.51 -14.26
CA ILE A 463 5.09 -24.79 -15.13
C ILE A 463 4.85 -23.38 -14.57
N TYR A 464 4.58 -23.28 -13.27
CA TYR A 464 4.39 -22.02 -12.55
C TYR A 464 5.58 -21.08 -12.72
N GLN A 465 6.81 -21.59 -12.56
CA GLN A 465 8.04 -20.82 -12.69
C GLN A 465 8.18 -20.12 -14.05
N GLN A 466 7.63 -20.70 -15.13
CA GLN A 466 7.68 -20.10 -16.47
C GLN A 466 6.83 -18.83 -16.59
N THR A 467 5.89 -18.61 -15.67
CA THR A 467 5.02 -17.41 -15.63
C THR A 467 5.63 -16.26 -14.82
N LEU A 468 6.65 -16.53 -13.99
CA LEU A 468 7.31 -15.50 -13.19
C LEU A 468 8.17 -14.61 -14.07
N TYR A 469 8.02 -13.29 -13.92
CA TYR A 469 8.72 -12.28 -14.72
C TYR A 469 8.56 -12.43 -16.24
N ASN A 470 7.48 -13.09 -16.69
CA ASN A 470 7.15 -13.25 -18.10
C ASN A 470 5.65 -13.00 -18.30
N ASP A 471 5.29 -11.76 -18.64
CA ASP A 471 3.89 -11.34 -18.81
C ASP A 471 3.16 -12.13 -19.92
N GLU A 472 3.86 -12.53 -20.99
CA GLU A 472 3.27 -13.35 -22.06
C GLU A 472 2.84 -14.72 -21.54
N ASN A 473 3.72 -15.40 -20.81
CA ASN A 473 3.42 -16.68 -20.20
C ASN A 473 2.38 -16.56 -19.07
N LEU A 474 2.45 -15.49 -18.27
CA LEU A 474 1.46 -15.20 -17.24
C LEU A 474 0.07 -15.06 -17.86
N TYR A 475 -0.10 -14.25 -18.90
CA TYR A 475 -1.40 -14.04 -19.54
C TYR A 475 -1.91 -15.25 -20.34
N ASN A 476 -1.07 -16.26 -20.56
CA ASN A 476 -1.40 -17.49 -21.26
C ASN A 476 -1.15 -18.73 -20.39
N PHE A 477 -1.16 -18.60 -19.05
CA PHE A 477 -0.73 -19.67 -18.16
C PHE A 477 -1.51 -20.97 -18.39
N LYS A 478 -2.81 -20.88 -18.69
CA LYS A 478 -3.67 -22.02 -19.04
C LYS A 478 -3.07 -22.93 -20.10
N ASN A 479 -2.46 -22.34 -21.14
CA ASN A 479 -1.83 -23.06 -22.24
C ASN A 479 -0.57 -23.82 -21.81
N LEU A 480 0.03 -23.46 -20.68
CA LEU A 480 1.19 -24.16 -20.10
C LEU A 480 0.76 -25.36 -19.24
N TYR A 481 -0.38 -25.25 -18.52
CA TYR A 481 -0.90 -26.34 -17.68
C TYR A 481 -1.62 -27.42 -18.49
N GLN A 482 -2.40 -27.03 -19.50
CA GLN A 482 -3.25 -27.96 -20.24
C GLN A 482 -2.50 -29.14 -20.90
N PRO A 483 -1.31 -28.95 -21.54
CA PRO A 483 -0.54 -30.06 -22.10
C PRO A 483 -0.08 -31.06 -21.04
N TYR A 484 0.23 -30.61 -19.83
CA TYR A 484 0.61 -31.51 -18.74
C TYR A 484 -0.60 -32.33 -18.27
N LEU A 485 -1.73 -31.67 -18.00
CA LEU A 485 -2.94 -32.32 -17.50
C LEU A 485 -3.54 -33.32 -18.51
N ASN A 486 -3.42 -33.06 -19.81
CA ASN A 486 -3.88 -33.99 -20.85
C ASN A 486 -3.04 -35.28 -20.95
N ASN A 487 -1.83 -35.30 -20.39
CA ASN A 487 -0.89 -36.41 -20.49
C ASN A 487 -0.67 -37.13 -19.15
N LEU A 488 -1.63 -37.04 -18.23
CA LEU A 488 -1.57 -37.72 -16.94
C LEU A 488 -1.81 -39.23 -17.08
N THR A 489 -1.10 -40.01 -16.26
CA THR A 489 -1.41 -41.42 -16.02
C THR A 489 -2.72 -41.54 -15.23
N ASP A 490 -3.35 -42.72 -15.26
CA ASP A 490 -4.63 -42.92 -14.54
C ASP A 490 -4.49 -42.76 -13.02
N ALA A 491 -3.33 -43.14 -12.46
CA ALA A 491 -3.04 -42.93 -11.04
C ALA A 491 -2.91 -41.43 -10.70
N GLU A 492 -2.28 -40.62 -11.57
CA GLU A 492 -2.20 -39.17 -11.39
C GLU A 492 -3.57 -38.52 -11.54
N LYS A 493 -4.39 -38.95 -12.51
CA LYS A 493 -5.77 -38.45 -12.67
C LYS A 493 -6.62 -38.72 -11.43
N GLN A 494 -6.56 -39.94 -10.89
CA GLN A 494 -7.32 -40.29 -9.69
C GLN A 494 -6.89 -39.44 -8.49
N MET A 495 -5.59 -39.19 -8.32
CA MET A 495 -5.09 -38.31 -7.25
C MET A 495 -5.60 -36.88 -7.43
N LEU A 496 -5.48 -36.31 -8.63
CA LEU A 496 -5.95 -34.94 -8.90
C LEU A 496 -7.45 -34.80 -8.72
N LEU A 497 -8.22 -35.84 -9.07
CA LEU A 497 -9.66 -35.89 -8.85
C LEU A 497 -10.00 -35.85 -7.36
N ASN A 498 -9.32 -36.65 -6.54
CA ASN A 498 -9.49 -36.63 -5.08
C ASN A 498 -9.16 -35.24 -4.52
N VAL A 499 -8.01 -34.68 -4.93
CA VAL A 499 -7.58 -33.32 -4.54
C VAL A 499 -8.64 -32.28 -4.91
N LEU A 500 -9.20 -32.36 -6.12
CA LEU A 500 -10.23 -31.43 -6.58
C LEU A 500 -11.52 -31.55 -5.76
N ASN A 501 -12.00 -32.78 -5.52
CA ASN A 501 -13.20 -33.01 -4.73
C ASN A 501 -13.02 -32.52 -3.28
N ASP A 502 -11.85 -32.79 -2.69
CA ASP A 502 -11.52 -32.33 -1.34
C ASP A 502 -11.43 -30.79 -1.28
N TYR A 503 -10.85 -30.17 -2.31
CA TYR A 503 -10.79 -28.71 -2.46
C TYR A 503 -12.20 -28.12 -2.57
N ASN A 504 -13.06 -28.68 -3.42
CA ASN A 504 -14.43 -28.21 -3.60
C ASN A 504 -15.23 -28.32 -2.31
N GLN A 505 -15.12 -29.43 -1.61
CA GLN A 505 -15.81 -29.65 -0.33
C GLN A 505 -15.37 -28.63 0.73
N ARG A 506 -14.09 -28.27 0.81
CA ARG A 506 -13.58 -27.32 1.82
C ARG A 506 -13.93 -25.87 1.54
N ASN A 507 -14.15 -25.53 0.29
CA ASN A 507 -14.38 -24.16 -0.17
C ASN A 507 -15.83 -23.93 -0.60
N ASP A 508 -16.74 -24.86 -0.27
CA ASP A 508 -18.17 -24.81 -0.63
C ASP A 508 -18.42 -24.56 -2.12
N ILE A 509 -17.56 -25.12 -2.99
CA ILE A 509 -17.68 -24.99 -4.45
C ILE A 509 -18.55 -26.13 -4.97
N GLU A 510 -19.56 -25.81 -5.79
CA GLU A 510 -20.36 -26.82 -6.46
C GLU A 510 -19.50 -27.67 -7.42
N GLY A 511 -19.60 -28.99 -7.27
CA GLY A 511 -18.90 -29.94 -8.13
C GLY A 511 -18.36 -31.12 -7.33
N HIS A 512 -18.90 -32.31 -7.60
CA HIS A 512 -18.34 -33.57 -7.16
C HIS A 512 -18.20 -34.48 -8.37
N TYR A 513 -16.99 -34.96 -8.60
CA TYR A 513 -16.66 -35.75 -9.78
C TYR A 513 -16.31 -37.18 -9.40
N GLU A 514 -16.83 -38.14 -10.17
CA GLU A 514 -16.58 -39.56 -9.94
C GLU A 514 -15.34 -40.02 -10.71
N SER A 515 -14.73 -41.14 -10.30
CA SER A 515 -13.54 -41.70 -10.96
C SER A 515 -13.70 -41.95 -12.47
N LEU A 516 -14.94 -42.16 -12.94
CA LEU A 516 -15.29 -42.38 -14.34
C LEU A 516 -15.59 -41.07 -15.10
N THR A 517 -15.64 -39.92 -14.42
CA THR A 517 -15.87 -38.63 -15.06
C THR A 517 -14.74 -38.35 -16.07
N PRO A 518 -15.07 -38.02 -17.33
CA PRO A 518 -14.09 -37.62 -18.33
C PRO A 518 -13.29 -36.36 -17.92
N LEU A 519 -11.97 -36.36 -18.12
CA LEU A 519 -11.08 -35.23 -17.74
C LEU A 519 -11.53 -33.88 -18.32
N ASN A 520 -12.05 -33.86 -19.54
CA ASN A 520 -12.54 -32.64 -20.18
C ASN A 520 -13.71 -31.97 -19.43
N GLU A 521 -14.40 -32.69 -18.54
CA GLU A 521 -15.50 -32.14 -17.74
C GLU A 521 -15.00 -31.36 -16.51
N TYR A 522 -13.79 -31.63 -16.01
CA TYR A 522 -13.24 -30.98 -14.81
C TYR A 522 -11.86 -30.33 -14.99
N ILE A 523 -11.25 -30.41 -16.17
CA ILE A 523 -9.90 -29.87 -16.44
C ILE A 523 -9.78 -28.37 -16.19
N ASN A 524 -10.80 -27.57 -16.50
CA ASN A 524 -10.74 -26.12 -16.25
C ASN A 524 -10.72 -25.81 -14.76
N GLN A 525 -11.45 -26.57 -13.94
CA GLN A 525 -11.46 -26.41 -12.49
C GLN A 525 -10.16 -26.91 -11.86
N LEU A 526 -9.55 -27.98 -12.41
CA LEU A 526 -8.19 -28.38 -12.05
C LEU A 526 -7.17 -27.29 -12.35
N ILE A 527 -7.23 -26.69 -13.54
CA ILE A 527 -6.33 -25.58 -13.89
C ILE A 527 -6.53 -24.45 -12.90
N TYR A 528 -7.76 -24.07 -12.58
CA TYR A 528 -8.04 -23.00 -11.62
C TYR A 528 -7.41 -23.32 -10.27
N THR A 529 -7.77 -24.47 -9.70
CA THR A 529 -7.30 -24.93 -8.38
C THR A 529 -5.78 -24.99 -8.27
N LEU A 530 -5.12 -25.50 -9.32
CA LEU A 530 -3.69 -25.81 -9.28
C LEU A 530 -2.83 -24.68 -9.81
N SER A 531 -3.31 -23.81 -10.69
CA SER A 531 -2.42 -22.93 -11.45
C SER A 531 -1.89 -21.73 -10.68
N PHE A 532 -2.49 -21.38 -9.54
CA PHE A 532 -2.11 -20.22 -8.72
C PHE A 532 -2.30 -20.52 -7.23
N VAL A 533 -1.74 -19.68 -6.37
CA VAL A 533 -2.02 -19.72 -4.93
C VAL A 533 -3.31 -18.95 -4.66
N ASN A 534 -4.39 -19.65 -4.34
CA ASN A 534 -5.65 -19.01 -3.97
C ASN A 534 -5.58 -18.52 -2.52
N PHE A 535 -5.63 -17.20 -2.31
CA PHE A 535 -5.58 -16.59 -0.98
C PHE A 535 -6.83 -16.87 -0.15
N ASN A 536 -7.94 -17.21 -0.82
CA ASN A 536 -9.22 -17.53 -0.20
C ASN A 536 -9.42 -19.04 0.04
N GLU A 537 -8.40 -19.89 -0.23
CA GLU A 537 -8.52 -21.32 0.11
C GLU A 537 -8.56 -21.47 1.63
N SER A 538 -9.68 -21.99 2.15
CA SER A 538 -10.01 -21.96 3.58
C SER A 538 -8.91 -22.52 4.50
N ARG A 539 -8.25 -23.60 4.10
CA ARG A 539 -7.22 -24.26 4.92
C ARG A 539 -5.90 -23.48 4.85
N TYR A 540 -5.48 -23.11 3.65
CA TYR A 540 -4.24 -22.39 3.40
C TYR A 540 -4.27 -20.99 4.02
N LEU A 541 -5.41 -20.29 3.94
CA LEU A 541 -5.60 -18.98 4.56
C LEU A 541 -5.34 -19.03 6.08
N GLU A 542 -6.01 -19.96 6.77
CA GLU A 542 -5.96 -20.07 8.23
C GLU A 542 -4.65 -20.67 8.75
N GLU A 543 -4.14 -21.71 8.10
CA GLU A 543 -2.97 -22.45 8.60
C GLU A 543 -1.64 -21.86 8.15
N VAL A 544 -1.61 -21.19 6.99
CA VAL A 544 -0.37 -20.75 6.33
C VAL A 544 -0.33 -19.25 6.10
N LEU A 545 -1.30 -18.67 5.39
CA LEU A 545 -1.24 -17.27 4.95
C LEU A 545 -1.23 -16.32 6.15
N LYS A 546 -2.21 -16.42 7.06
CA LYS A 546 -2.29 -15.60 8.29
C LYS A 546 -1.08 -15.76 9.20
N VAL A 547 -0.52 -16.98 9.28
CA VAL A 547 0.54 -17.31 10.25
C VAL A 547 1.94 -16.99 9.73
N LYS A 548 2.22 -17.34 8.47
CA LYS A 548 3.56 -17.25 7.87
C LYS A 548 3.74 -16.05 6.94
N TYR A 549 2.67 -15.59 6.29
CA TYR A 549 2.67 -14.46 5.36
C TYR A 549 1.64 -13.38 5.74
N PRO A 550 1.65 -12.88 6.99
CA PRO A 550 0.67 -11.87 7.44
C PRO A 550 0.70 -10.56 6.64
N ASN A 551 1.75 -10.29 5.88
CA ASN A 551 1.82 -9.20 4.91
C ASN A 551 0.95 -9.41 3.66
N LEU A 552 0.74 -10.65 3.21
CA LEU A 552 -0.12 -10.96 2.07
C LEU A 552 -1.60 -10.92 2.48
N GLU A 553 -1.91 -11.40 3.69
CA GLU A 553 -3.24 -11.19 4.29
C GLU A 553 -3.53 -9.69 4.48
N ASN A 554 -2.54 -8.92 4.90
CA ASN A 554 -2.71 -7.48 5.03
C ASN A 554 -2.87 -6.78 3.67
N PHE A 555 -2.23 -7.30 2.62
CA PHE A 555 -2.46 -6.83 1.26
C PHE A 555 -3.92 -7.05 0.85
N ASP A 556 -4.47 -8.23 1.09
CA ASP A 556 -5.88 -8.56 0.79
C ASP A 556 -6.87 -7.59 1.45
N TYR A 557 -6.50 -7.04 2.62
CA TYR A 557 -7.30 -6.03 3.31
C TYR A 557 -7.18 -4.59 2.72
N ILE A 558 -6.03 -4.22 2.15
CA ILE A 558 -5.70 -2.82 1.81
C ILE A 558 -5.63 -2.58 0.29
N ASN A 559 -5.22 -3.58 -0.48
CA ASN A 559 -5.03 -3.53 -1.94
C ASN A 559 -3.97 -2.53 -2.44
N TYR A 560 -3.03 -2.12 -1.58
CA TYR A 560 -1.97 -1.18 -1.95
C TYR A 560 -0.71 -1.90 -2.43
N THR A 561 0.01 -1.32 -3.38
CA THR A 561 1.15 -1.98 -4.04
C THR A 561 2.29 -2.24 -3.04
N PRO A 562 2.66 -3.51 -2.77
CA PRO A 562 3.78 -3.85 -1.91
C PRO A 562 5.09 -3.26 -2.42
N SER A 563 5.90 -2.75 -1.50
CA SER A 563 7.20 -2.15 -1.79
C SER A 563 8.35 -3.17 -1.93
N LYS A 564 8.12 -4.43 -1.53
CA LYS A 564 9.13 -5.51 -1.55
C LYS A 564 8.91 -6.42 -2.75
N GLU A 565 10.01 -6.88 -3.33
CA GLU A 565 10.04 -7.63 -4.59
C GLU A 565 9.19 -8.91 -4.55
N VAL A 566 9.43 -9.77 -3.56
CA VAL A 566 8.76 -11.08 -3.48
C VAL A 566 7.27 -10.92 -3.21
N GLU A 567 6.88 -10.00 -2.33
CA GLU A 567 5.47 -9.72 -2.05
C GLU A 567 4.76 -9.18 -3.30
N PHE A 568 5.40 -8.24 -4.00
CA PHE A 568 4.87 -7.64 -5.20
C PHE A 568 4.59 -8.69 -6.29
N GLU A 569 5.56 -9.56 -6.56
CA GLU A 569 5.43 -10.59 -7.60
C GLU A 569 4.48 -11.72 -7.20
N ILE A 570 4.41 -12.10 -5.91
CA ILE A 570 3.40 -13.07 -5.44
C ILE A 570 2.00 -12.54 -5.70
N VAL A 571 1.71 -11.30 -5.32
CA VAL A 571 0.40 -10.68 -5.55
C VAL A 571 0.12 -10.58 -7.06
N LYS A 572 1.05 -10.00 -7.84
CA LYS A 572 0.91 -9.83 -9.29
C LYS A 572 0.55 -11.14 -10.00
N ARG A 573 1.20 -12.24 -9.60
CA ARG A 573 0.99 -13.53 -10.24
C ARG A 573 -0.34 -14.16 -9.79
N ASN A 574 -0.64 -14.16 -8.49
CA ASN A 574 -1.69 -15.04 -7.96
C ASN A 574 -3.03 -14.36 -7.71
N TYR A 575 -3.04 -13.07 -7.40
CA TYR A 575 -4.24 -12.39 -6.88
C TYR A 575 -5.27 -12.05 -7.98
N PHE A 576 -4.79 -11.79 -9.20
CA PHE A 576 -5.61 -11.29 -10.30
C PHE A 576 -6.08 -12.39 -11.27
N VAL A 577 -6.24 -13.62 -10.79
CA VAL A 577 -6.73 -14.75 -11.59
C VAL A 577 -8.26 -14.80 -11.55
N LEU A 578 -8.90 -14.87 -12.71
CA LEU A 578 -10.35 -14.94 -12.86
C LEU A 578 -10.83 -16.40 -12.93
N ASP A 579 -12.11 -16.62 -12.60
CA ASP A 579 -12.75 -17.95 -12.58
C ASP A 579 -12.72 -18.68 -13.92
N ASP A 580 -12.59 -17.95 -15.03
CA ASP A 580 -12.46 -18.51 -16.38
C ASP A 580 -11.02 -18.95 -16.73
N ASN A 581 -10.09 -18.90 -15.77
CA ASN A 581 -8.66 -19.14 -15.93
C ASN A 581 -7.95 -18.11 -16.82
N THR A 582 -8.40 -16.86 -16.81
CA THR A 582 -7.68 -15.74 -17.39
C THR A 582 -7.10 -14.83 -16.29
N ILE A 583 -6.26 -13.88 -16.70
CA ILE A 583 -5.67 -12.87 -15.80
C ILE A 583 -6.36 -11.54 -16.06
N ASP A 584 -6.76 -10.86 -15.00
CA ASP A 584 -7.24 -9.48 -15.08
C ASP A 584 -6.08 -8.52 -15.35
N LYS A 585 -5.86 -8.25 -16.64
CA LYS A 585 -4.77 -7.37 -17.10
C LYS A 585 -4.96 -5.94 -16.64
N ASN A 586 -6.20 -5.46 -16.53
CA ASN A 586 -6.48 -4.08 -16.14
C ASN A 586 -6.15 -3.88 -14.67
N ALA A 587 -6.53 -4.83 -13.80
CA ALA A 587 -6.15 -4.82 -12.40
C ALA A 587 -4.62 -4.79 -12.23
N ILE A 588 -3.88 -5.63 -12.97
CA ILE A 588 -2.40 -5.61 -12.96
C ILE A 588 -1.83 -4.27 -13.44
N GLU A 589 -2.42 -3.65 -14.45
CA GLU A 589 -2.00 -2.32 -14.94
C GLU A 589 -2.26 -1.21 -13.91
N ILE A 590 -3.34 -1.29 -13.14
CA ILE A 590 -3.62 -0.35 -12.03
C ILE A 590 -2.62 -0.58 -10.89
N TYR A 591 -2.44 -1.84 -10.51
CA TYR A 591 -1.58 -2.29 -9.41
C TYR A 591 -0.09 -1.98 -9.62
N THR A 592 0.41 -2.07 -10.86
CA THR A 592 1.84 -1.93 -11.17
C THR A 592 2.28 -0.47 -11.24
N ILE A 593 3.42 -0.14 -10.64
CA ILE A 593 4.08 1.18 -10.73
C ILE A 593 5.39 1.05 -11.50
N LYS A 594 5.46 1.69 -12.67
CA LYS A 594 6.64 1.71 -13.56
C LYS A 594 6.69 2.99 -14.39
N ASP A 595 7.85 3.28 -14.96
CA ASP A 595 8.02 4.50 -15.77
C ASP A 595 7.58 4.29 -17.23
N ASN A 596 7.85 3.10 -17.80
CA ASN A 596 7.60 2.84 -19.22
C ASN A 596 6.28 2.09 -19.42
N TRP A 597 5.27 2.79 -19.93
CA TRP A 597 3.97 2.22 -20.31
C TRP A 597 3.81 2.16 -21.82
N LYS A 598 2.83 1.38 -22.27
CA LYS A 598 2.53 1.23 -23.71
C LYS A 598 2.28 2.57 -24.40
N TYR A 599 1.57 3.48 -23.73
CA TYR A 599 1.12 4.74 -24.32
C TYR A 599 1.82 6.00 -23.77
N THR A 600 2.53 5.88 -22.64
CA THR A 600 3.11 7.02 -21.91
C THR A 600 4.43 6.65 -21.22
N GLN A 601 5.30 7.64 -21.03
CA GLN A 601 6.50 7.52 -20.22
C GLN A 601 6.33 8.38 -18.96
N VAL A 602 6.04 7.74 -17.84
CA VAL A 602 5.76 8.41 -16.58
C VAL A 602 7.06 8.89 -15.95
N VAL A 603 7.04 10.13 -15.45
CA VAL A 603 8.08 10.74 -14.65
C VAL A 603 7.56 10.86 -13.22
N HIS A 604 8.01 9.96 -12.35
CA HIS A 604 7.67 10.00 -10.94
C HIS A 604 8.49 11.06 -10.20
N LYS A 605 7.82 11.84 -9.35
CA LYS A 605 8.45 12.83 -8.47
C LYS A 605 8.04 12.61 -7.02
N ALA A 606 9.03 12.73 -6.14
CA ALA A 606 8.88 12.72 -4.70
C ALA A 606 8.42 14.10 -4.17
N ILE A 607 7.77 14.11 -3.00
CA ILE A 607 7.50 15.34 -2.27
C ILE A 607 8.71 15.69 -1.40
N ASN A 608 9.22 16.92 -1.55
CA ASN A 608 10.32 17.37 -0.70
C ASN A 608 9.83 17.77 0.72
N PRO A 609 10.59 17.47 1.78
CA PRO A 609 10.29 18.00 3.11
C PRO A 609 10.37 19.52 3.15
N VAL A 610 9.56 20.13 4.02
CA VAL A 610 9.58 21.56 4.32
C VAL A 610 9.59 21.81 5.83
N SER A 611 9.97 23.03 6.24
CA SER A 611 9.93 23.44 7.64
C SER A 611 8.49 23.60 8.13
N ASP A 612 8.26 23.45 9.45
CA ASP A 612 6.93 23.58 10.05
C ASP A 612 6.31 24.96 9.81
N ARG A 613 7.15 26.00 9.78
CA ARG A 613 6.75 27.36 9.44
C ARG A 613 6.21 27.44 8.01
N LEU A 614 6.93 26.86 7.04
CA LEU A 614 6.51 26.88 5.65
C LEU A 614 5.25 26.02 5.44
N THR A 615 5.12 24.88 6.13
CA THR A 615 3.88 24.10 6.16
C THR A 615 2.70 24.96 6.59
N THR A 616 2.84 25.70 7.70
CA THR A 616 1.78 26.60 8.18
C THR A 616 1.40 27.67 7.14
N PHE A 617 2.38 28.23 6.42
CA PHE A 617 2.12 29.21 5.35
C PHE A 617 1.42 28.60 4.14
N ILE A 618 1.79 27.38 3.77
CA ILE A 618 1.16 26.63 2.69
C ILE A 618 -0.29 26.34 3.03
N ASP A 619 -0.55 25.76 4.21
CA ASP A 619 -1.89 25.34 4.60
C ASP A 619 -2.85 26.53 4.67
N ASN A 620 -2.39 27.65 5.26
CA ASN A 620 -3.18 28.89 5.31
C ASN A 620 -3.52 29.43 3.91
N TYR A 621 -2.53 29.50 3.02
CA TYR A 621 -2.75 30.04 1.67
C TYR A 621 -3.59 29.10 0.80
N TYR A 622 -3.38 27.79 0.92
CA TYR A 622 -4.18 26.77 0.25
C TYR A 622 -5.64 26.84 0.69
N TYR A 623 -5.90 26.94 2.00
CA TYR A 623 -7.25 27.14 2.53
C TYR A 623 -7.88 28.42 1.98
N GLU A 624 -7.15 29.55 1.99
CA GLU A 624 -7.63 30.83 1.46
C GLU A 624 -8.03 30.74 -0.02
N LYS A 625 -7.30 29.95 -0.82
CA LYS A 625 -7.51 29.87 -2.27
C LYS A 625 -8.59 28.88 -2.71
N LEU A 626 -8.79 27.80 -1.95
CA LEU A 626 -9.67 26.71 -2.35
C LEU A 626 -10.97 26.65 -1.54
N LYS A 627 -11.00 27.23 -0.33
CA LYS A 627 -12.15 27.14 0.59
C LYS A 627 -12.86 28.48 0.85
N ASN A 628 -12.34 29.59 0.32
CA ASN A 628 -13.01 30.90 0.24
C ASN A 628 -13.27 31.26 -1.22
#